data_AF-A0A1V5TE84-F1
#
_entry.id   AF-A0A1V5TE84-F1
#
_cell.length_a   1.000
_cell.length_b   1.000
_cell.length_c   1.000
_cell.angle_alpha   90.00
_cell.angle_beta   90.00
_cell.angle_gamma   90.00
#
_symmetry.space_group_name_H-M   'P 1'
#
loop_
_entity.id
_entity.type
_entity.pdbx_description
1 polymer ?
#
loop_
_entity_poly.entity_id
_entity_poly.type
_entity_poly.pdbx_seq_one_letter_code
_entity_poly.pdbx_strand_id
1 'polypeptide(L)'
;MVVLSLVILNLSSISLVIALITRLKWKIFLWLSLIGFLLLYIDLQFGLLSNVLVKNMKDHPEILDYIFYGNTLTSLIVAFLLSRDWLRVQFPSQYSKENDKSVSKLPMFNKNELKLAGGLVLIGTLLIFIYHINIKESFSDDTRLTTSNSYTTDEIQTVNKSEKGVDQTKLNTNDNKQELRTNKDEFIWEIRKNLIVDENNEPLNSTLVSLLDGLESNSGEGKRVTKAEFLDLFNRPESRIVYQDRLIRYATPQSMEIQSKEHQDYTKIFMQEKRQLAGIEFLKNNYDLLSKVENEYGILKKDMVSLLMWESGLGEFTGDYQIFNVFMAQVLFLKEAQDYAIKEMIAKGEANPLDDPKRRVSEEKRLERREKDATKNLISLLRNCKENGLDPLAQKGSWGGAIGYIQFMPYNLKYAVDADNNGVKDLFSWTDAIYSAANYLKNVGKYNDTETGRRKALRRYNPSDSYVEGVILYADTIWERYLKIK
;
A
#
# COMPACT_ATOMS: atom_id res chain seq x y z
N MET A 1 -12.99 51.51 52.91
CA MET A 1 -13.56 51.69 51.56
C MET A 1 -12.65 51.19 50.45
N VAL A 2 -11.36 51.57 50.40
CA VAL A 2 -10.42 51.16 49.32
C VAL A 2 -10.28 49.63 49.15
N VAL A 3 -10.23 48.86 50.25
CA VAL A 3 -10.18 47.38 50.19
C VAL A 3 -11.49 46.78 49.66
N LEU A 4 -12.64 47.37 49.99
CA LEU A 4 -13.93 46.94 49.48
C LEU A 4 -14.05 47.22 47.97
N SER A 5 -13.55 48.38 47.52
CA SER A 5 -13.50 48.75 46.10
C SER A 5 -12.58 47.83 45.28
N LEU A 6 -11.44 47.42 45.84
CA LEU A 6 -10.51 46.48 45.19
C LEU A 6 -11.07 45.05 45.12
N VAL A 7 -11.82 44.61 46.14
CA VAL A 7 -12.49 43.29 46.13
C VAL A 7 -13.64 43.26 45.11
N ILE A 8 -14.40 44.36 44.99
CA ILE A 8 -15.49 44.47 44.00
C ILE A 8 -14.93 44.50 42.56
N LEU A 9 -13.82 45.22 42.31
CA LEU A 9 -13.13 45.23 41.02
C LEU A 9 -12.55 43.85 40.63
N ASN A 10 -12.12 43.05 41.62
CA ASN A 10 -11.59 41.71 41.38
C ASN A 10 -12.72 40.69 41.11
N LEU A 11 -13.85 40.81 41.81
CA LEU A 11 -15.04 39.97 41.59
C LEU A 11 -15.75 40.27 40.27
N SER A 12 -15.79 41.53 39.82
CA SER A 12 -16.32 41.87 38.49
C SER A 12 -15.45 41.34 37.35
N SER A 13 -14.13 41.29 37.55
CA SER A 13 -13.17 40.74 36.59
C SER A 13 -13.29 39.22 36.45
N ILE A 14 -13.46 38.51 37.58
CA ILE A 14 -13.69 37.06 37.61
C ILE A 14 -15.04 36.70 36.97
N SER A 15 -16.08 37.49 37.23
CA SER A 15 -17.40 37.29 36.61
C SER A 15 -17.34 37.50 35.10
N LEU A 16 -16.56 38.48 34.62
CA LEU A 16 -16.34 38.71 33.19
C LEU A 16 -15.60 37.55 32.53
N VAL A 17 -14.58 36.99 33.19
CA VAL A 17 -13.81 35.84 32.70
C VAL A 17 -14.65 34.56 32.69
N ILE A 18 -15.45 34.31 33.73
CA ILE A 18 -16.38 33.18 33.78
C ILE A 18 -17.43 33.32 32.68
N ALA A 19 -17.98 34.52 32.47
CA ALA A 19 -18.92 34.81 31.38
C ALA A 19 -18.28 34.66 30.00
N LEU A 20 -17.01 35.05 29.82
CA LEU A 20 -16.26 34.87 28.58
C LEU A 20 -16.01 33.39 28.30
N ILE A 21 -15.61 32.61 29.31
CA ILE A 21 -15.36 31.17 29.23
C ILE A 21 -16.66 30.41 28.95
N THR A 22 -17.77 30.78 29.61
CA THR A 22 -19.08 30.18 29.30
C THR A 22 -19.54 30.55 27.89
N ARG A 23 -19.36 31.81 27.43
CA ARG A 23 -19.63 32.19 26.04
C ARG A 23 -18.76 31.43 25.04
N LEU A 24 -17.49 31.18 25.37
CA LEU A 24 -16.56 30.42 24.53
C LEU A 24 -16.97 28.94 24.45
N LYS A 25 -17.38 28.34 25.58
CA LYS A 25 -17.93 26.97 25.65
C LYS A 25 -19.21 26.84 24.82
N TRP A 26 -20.13 27.81 24.92
CA TRP A 26 -21.35 27.85 24.12
C TRP A 26 -21.06 28.05 22.63
N LYS A 27 -20.06 28.85 22.26
CA LYS A 27 -19.64 28.99 20.85
C LYS A 27 -19.07 27.70 20.30
N ILE A 28 -18.20 27.01 21.04
CA ILE A 28 -17.65 25.71 20.61
C ILE A 28 -18.77 24.67 20.48
N PHE A 29 -19.70 24.63 21.44
CA PHE A 29 -20.88 23.76 21.37
C PHE A 29 -21.77 24.11 20.18
N LEU A 30 -21.99 25.40 19.89
CA LEU A 30 -22.74 25.86 18.72
C LEU A 30 -22.04 25.45 17.42
N TRP A 31 -20.71 25.61 17.33
CA TRP A 31 -19.92 25.23 16.18
C TRP A 31 -19.95 23.72 15.95
N LEU A 32 -19.81 22.91 17.00
CA LEU A 32 -19.92 21.45 16.91
C LEU A 32 -21.34 21.01 16.55
N SER A 33 -22.37 21.69 17.06
CA SER A 33 -23.77 21.44 16.70
C SER A 33 -24.06 21.84 15.25
N LEU A 34 -23.49 22.96 14.77
CA LEU A 34 -23.57 23.41 13.38
C LEU A 34 -22.85 22.45 12.43
N ILE A 35 -21.68 21.94 12.82
CA ILE A 35 -20.96 20.90 12.07
C ILE A 35 -21.80 19.60 12.05
N GLY A 36 -22.38 19.21 13.18
CA GLY A 36 -23.30 18.07 13.26
C GLY A 36 -24.52 18.23 12.35
N PHE A 37 -25.16 19.40 12.36
CA PHE A 37 -26.28 19.72 11.46
C PHE A 37 -25.87 19.79 9.99
N LEU A 38 -24.66 20.30 9.68
CA LEU A 38 -24.14 20.35 8.32
C LEU A 38 -23.86 18.94 7.79
N LEU A 39 -23.30 18.06 8.63
CA LEU A 39 -23.09 16.66 8.29
C LEU A 39 -24.42 15.92 8.10
N LEU A 40 -25.41 16.16 8.98
CA LEU A 40 -26.76 15.60 8.84
C LEU A 40 -27.47 16.12 7.57
N TYR A 41 -27.27 17.39 7.21
CA TYR A 41 -27.79 17.98 5.99
C TYR A 41 -27.12 17.39 4.75
N ILE A 42 -25.79 17.22 4.77
CA ILE A 42 -25.04 16.55 3.69
C ILE A 42 -25.54 15.11 3.52
N ASP A 43 -25.68 14.34 4.60
CA ASP A 43 -26.23 12.98 4.57
C ASP A 43 -27.67 12.95 4.04
N LEU A 44 -28.51 13.93 4.42
CA LEU A 44 -29.88 14.03 3.90
C LEU A 44 -29.90 14.35 2.39
N GLN A 45 -29.02 15.23 1.93
CA GLN A 45 -28.88 15.55 0.50
C GLN A 45 -28.34 14.35 -0.29
N PHE A 46 -27.38 13.61 0.26
CA PHE A 46 -26.88 12.38 -0.35
C PHE A 46 -27.91 11.25 -0.33
N GLY A 47 -28.75 11.16 0.69
CA GLY A 47 -29.90 10.25 0.76
C GLY A 47 -31.02 10.61 -0.23
N LEU A 48 -31.26 11.89 -0.49
CA LEU A 48 -32.17 12.33 -1.54
C LEU A 48 -31.59 12.08 -2.94
N LEU A 49 -30.29 12.31 -3.12
CA LEU A 49 -29.57 12.01 -4.35
C LEU A 49 -29.56 10.51 -4.64
N SER A 50 -29.38 9.68 -3.61
CA SER A 50 -29.46 8.23 -3.73
C SER A 50 -30.87 7.77 -4.07
N ASN A 51 -31.93 8.36 -3.51
CA ASN A 51 -33.32 8.06 -3.90
C ASN A 51 -33.63 8.42 -5.37
N VAL A 52 -33.06 9.50 -5.90
CA VAL A 52 -33.17 9.87 -7.33
C VAL A 52 -32.38 8.92 -8.23
N LEU A 53 -31.20 8.50 -7.77
CA LEU A 53 -30.34 7.52 -8.45
C LEU A 53 -30.96 6.10 -8.45
N VAL A 54 -31.57 5.67 -7.34
CA VAL A 54 -32.28 4.39 -7.18
C VAL A 54 -33.48 4.30 -8.13
N LYS A 55 -34.21 5.41 -8.34
CA LYS A 55 -35.35 5.43 -9.27
C LYS A 55 -34.95 5.21 -10.74
N ASN A 56 -33.69 5.49 -11.08
CA ASN A 56 -33.11 5.30 -12.42
C ASN A 56 -32.21 4.05 -12.54
N MET A 57 -31.98 3.31 -11.45
CA MET A 57 -31.08 2.14 -11.41
C MET A 57 -31.79 0.90 -10.84
N LYS A 58 -33.04 0.67 -11.28
CA LYS A 58 -33.85 -0.47 -10.83
C LYS A 58 -33.27 -1.84 -11.20
N ASP A 59 -32.35 -1.90 -12.16
CA ASP A 59 -31.83 -3.15 -12.74
C ASP A 59 -30.47 -3.61 -12.16
N HIS A 60 -29.89 -2.89 -11.18
CA HIS A 60 -28.57 -3.20 -10.59
C HIS A 60 -28.55 -3.11 -9.05
N PRO A 61 -29.14 -4.08 -8.34
CA PRO A 61 -29.25 -4.07 -6.87
C PRO A 61 -27.89 -4.14 -6.16
N GLU A 62 -26.87 -4.75 -6.75
CA GLU A 62 -25.52 -4.85 -6.18
C GLU A 62 -24.79 -3.50 -5.99
N ILE A 63 -25.10 -2.50 -6.82
CA ILE A 63 -24.51 -1.16 -6.73
C ILE A 63 -25.12 -0.39 -5.55
N LEU A 64 -26.41 -0.64 -5.26
CA LEU A 64 -27.11 -0.03 -4.15
C LEU A 64 -26.56 -0.50 -2.81
N ASP A 65 -26.26 -1.80 -2.67
CA ASP A 65 -25.61 -2.35 -1.48
C ASP A 65 -24.23 -1.69 -1.27
N TYR A 66 -23.43 -1.52 -2.32
CA TYR A 66 -22.09 -0.93 -2.20
C TYR A 66 -22.10 0.53 -1.72
N ILE A 67 -23.06 1.33 -2.23
CA ILE A 67 -23.25 2.72 -1.79
C ILE A 67 -23.74 2.75 -0.34
N PHE A 68 -24.64 1.84 0.05
CA PHE A 68 -25.18 1.76 1.41
C PHE A 68 -24.12 1.36 2.45
N TYR A 69 -23.33 0.32 2.15
CA TYR A 69 -22.26 -0.14 3.04
C TYR A 69 -21.11 0.87 3.12
N GLY A 70 -20.76 1.53 2.01
CA GLY A 70 -19.72 2.55 1.97
C GLY A 70 -20.04 3.75 2.87
N ASN A 71 -21.29 4.24 2.84
CA ASN A 71 -21.71 5.37 3.66
C ASN A 71 -21.78 5.00 5.15
N THR A 72 -22.30 3.81 5.48
CA THR A 72 -22.38 3.33 6.87
C THR A 72 -20.98 3.17 7.49
N LEU A 73 -20.03 2.63 6.73
CA LEU A 73 -18.65 2.44 7.17
C LEU A 73 -17.94 3.79 7.37
N THR A 74 -18.17 4.76 6.47
CA THR A 74 -17.58 6.09 6.57
C THR A 74 -18.07 6.82 7.83
N SER A 75 -19.38 6.75 8.11
CA SER A 75 -19.97 7.36 9.32
C SER A 75 -19.49 6.70 10.61
N LEU A 76 -19.26 5.38 10.62
CA LEU A 76 -18.68 4.66 11.75
C LEU A 76 -17.20 5.03 11.99
N ILE A 77 -16.42 5.20 10.92
CA ILE A 77 -15.01 5.62 11.02
C ILE A 77 -14.92 7.05 11.56
N VAL A 78 -15.75 7.97 11.06
CA VAL A 78 -15.79 9.35 11.56
C VAL A 78 -16.20 9.39 13.04
N ALA A 79 -17.21 8.62 13.44
CA ALA A 79 -17.62 8.51 14.83
C ALA A 79 -16.49 7.94 15.72
N PHE A 80 -15.78 6.91 15.25
CA PHE A 80 -14.65 6.32 15.97
C PHE A 80 -13.50 7.32 16.13
N LEU A 81 -13.10 8.02 15.07
CA LEU A 81 -12.02 9.01 15.12
C LEU A 81 -12.35 10.19 16.04
N LEU A 82 -13.58 10.71 15.97
CA LEU A 82 -14.03 11.77 16.87
C LEU A 82 -14.06 11.31 18.32
N SER A 83 -14.48 10.06 18.60
CA SER A 83 -14.45 9.51 19.95
C SER A 83 -13.02 9.30 20.48
N ARG A 84 -12.09 8.88 19.62
CA ARG A 84 -10.67 8.64 19.96
C ARG A 84 -9.96 9.95 20.29
N ASP A 85 -10.12 10.96 19.45
CA ASP A 85 -9.46 12.25 19.65
C ASP A 85 -10.09 13.00 20.85
N TRP A 86 -11.38 12.81 21.10
CA TRP A 86 -12.04 13.31 22.32
C TRP A 86 -11.52 12.63 23.60
N LEU A 87 -11.31 11.31 23.60
CA LEU A 87 -10.74 10.58 24.73
C LEU A 87 -9.28 10.99 25.02
N ARG A 88 -8.47 11.27 23.99
CA ARG A 88 -7.10 11.78 24.14
C ARG A 88 -7.06 13.15 24.83
N VAL A 89 -8.03 14.02 24.55
CA VAL A 89 -8.13 15.34 25.20
C VAL A 89 -8.54 15.23 26.67
N GLN A 90 -9.32 14.21 27.04
CA GLN A 90 -9.84 14.04 28.42
C GLN A 90 -8.92 13.22 29.34
N PHE A 91 -8.11 12.29 28.81
CA PHE A 91 -7.20 11.46 29.61
C PHE A 91 -5.74 11.51 29.10
N PRO A 92 -5.04 12.66 29.23
CA PRO A 92 -3.68 12.79 28.69
C PRO A 92 -2.67 11.86 29.37
N SER A 93 -2.85 11.58 30.67
CA SER A 93 -1.87 10.87 31.49
C SER A 93 -1.85 9.35 31.33
N GLN A 94 -2.80 8.76 30.59
CA GLN A 94 -2.80 7.31 30.30
C GLN A 94 -2.12 6.97 28.97
N TYR A 95 -1.75 7.99 28.17
CA TYR A 95 -1.20 7.80 26.82
C TYR A 95 0.18 8.45 26.59
N SER A 96 0.83 9.02 27.60
CA SER A 96 2.21 9.49 27.47
C SER A 96 3.13 8.91 28.57
N LYS A 97 4.23 8.28 28.15
CA LYS A 97 5.47 8.26 28.93
C LYS A 97 6.28 9.48 28.53
N GLU A 98 6.62 10.27 29.56
CA GLU A 98 7.54 11.41 29.62
C GLU A 98 7.04 12.82 29.27
N ASN A 99 6.90 13.59 30.38
CA ASN A 99 7.35 14.96 30.65
C ASN A 99 7.10 16.06 29.60
N ASP A 100 5.91 16.64 29.64
CA ASP A 100 5.75 18.07 29.34
C ASP A 100 4.93 18.77 30.44
N LYS A 101 5.60 19.65 31.19
CA LYS A 101 4.99 20.55 32.18
C LYS A 101 4.64 21.88 31.49
N SER A 102 3.64 21.89 30.62
CA SER A 102 3.05 23.15 30.14
C SER A 102 1.63 23.07 29.55
N VAL A 103 0.90 21.96 29.67
CA VAL A 103 -0.50 21.92 29.24
C VAL A 103 -1.40 22.48 30.35
N SER A 104 -1.91 23.70 30.13
CA SER A 104 -2.94 24.30 30.98
C SER A 104 -4.16 23.35 31.07
N LYS A 105 -4.53 22.99 32.30
CA LYS A 105 -5.65 22.09 32.61
C LYS A 105 -6.96 22.72 32.13
N LEU A 106 -7.48 22.26 30.99
CA LEU A 106 -8.91 22.39 30.68
C LEU A 106 -9.72 21.64 31.76
N PRO A 107 -10.86 22.16 32.24
CA PRO A 107 -11.64 21.48 33.26
C PRO A 107 -12.30 20.22 32.66
N MET A 108 -11.93 19.05 33.19
CA MET A 108 -12.50 17.74 32.86
C MET A 108 -13.99 17.69 33.24
N PHE A 109 -14.81 17.06 32.38
CA PHE A 109 -16.20 16.73 32.68
C PHE A 109 -16.27 15.73 33.85
N ASN A 110 -17.33 15.78 34.65
CA ASN A 110 -17.48 14.80 35.72
C ASN A 110 -17.91 13.42 35.17
N LYS A 111 -17.70 12.35 35.95
CA LYS A 111 -17.96 10.97 35.53
C LYS A 111 -19.41 10.71 35.10
N ASN A 112 -20.38 11.48 35.62
CA ASN A 112 -21.79 11.34 35.27
C ASN A 112 -22.11 12.04 33.93
N GLU A 113 -21.49 13.19 33.65
CA GLU A 113 -21.60 13.89 32.36
C GLU A 113 -20.97 13.08 31.22
N LEU A 114 -19.83 12.43 31.47
CA LEU A 114 -19.19 11.51 30.53
C LEU A 114 -20.05 10.28 30.21
N LYS A 115 -20.70 9.69 31.23
CA LYS A 115 -21.63 8.58 31.04
C LYS A 115 -22.88 9.00 30.25
N LEU A 116 -23.39 10.21 30.49
CA LEU A 116 -24.55 10.73 29.77
C LEU A 116 -24.22 10.98 28.29
N ALA A 117 -23.07 11.61 28.01
CA ALA A 117 -22.61 11.86 26.65
C ALA A 117 -22.31 10.56 25.88
N GLY A 118 -21.63 9.60 26.50
CA GLY A 118 -21.40 8.28 25.91
C GLY A 118 -22.72 7.53 25.65
N GLY A 119 -23.67 7.60 26.58
CA GLY A 119 -25.00 7.02 26.41
C GLY A 119 -25.78 7.64 25.25
N LEU A 120 -25.75 8.96 25.09
CA LEU A 120 -26.43 9.65 23.99
C LEU A 120 -25.82 9.33 22.62
N VAL A 121 -24.50 9.20 22.51
CA VAL A 121 -23.84 8.77 21.27
C VAL A 121 -24.25 7.35 20.92
N LEU A 122 -24.24 6.43 21.89
CA LEU A 122 -24.64 5.04 21.67
C LEU A 122 -26.11 4.92 21.24
N ILE A 123 -27.02 5.68 21.87
CA ILE A 123 -28.43 5.73 21.51
C ILE A 123 -28.60 6.30 20.10
N GLY A 124 -27.87 7.36 19.74
CA GLY A 124 -27.89 7.93 18.39
C GLY A 124 -27.43 6.92 17.33
N THR A 125 -26.34 6.20 17.58
CA THR A 125 -25.86 5.15 16.67
C THR A 125 -26.86 3.99 16.56
N LEU A 126 -27.50 3.59 17.67
CA LEU A 126 -28.50 2.53 17.67
C LEU A 126 -29.78 2.92 16.91
N LEU A 127 -30.24 4.16 17.05
CA LEU A 127 -31.41 4.68 16.33
C LEU A 127 -31.14 4.79 14.84
N ILE A 128 -29.93 5.20 14.44
CA ILE A 128 -29.50 5.20 13.03
C ILE A 128 -29.50 3.76 12.50
N PHE A 129 -28.95 2.80 13.24
CA PHE A 129 -28.93 1.40 12.84
C PHE A 129 -30.35 0.80 12.70
N ILE A 130 -31.25 1.07 13.64
CA ILE A 130 -32.66 0.62 13.60
C ILE A 130 -33.41 1.25 12.41
N TYR A 131 -33.19 2.55 12.15
CA TYR A 131 -33.78 3.23 10.99
C TYR A 131 -33.33 2.58 9.66
N HIS A 132 -32.06 2.16 9.56
CA HIS A 132 -31.53 1.50 8.37
C HIS A 132 -32.06 0.06 8.20
N ILE A 133 -32.30 -0.68 9.29
CA ILE A 133 -32.94 -2.01 9.24
C ILE A 133 -34.38 -1.90 8.72
N ASN A 134 -35.17 -0.95 9.23
CA ASN A 134 -36.56 -0.77 8.81
C ASN A 134 -36.70 -0.38 7.34
N ILE A 135 -35.75 0.38 6.79
CA ILE A 135 -35.72 0.69 5.35
C ILE A 135 -35.49 -0.59 4.53
N LYS A 136 -34.56 -1.47 4.97
CA LYS A 136 -34.23 -2.72 4.27
C LYS A 136 -35.41 -3.71 4.25
N GLU A 137 -36.18 -3.82 5.33
CA GLU A 137 -37.37 -4.68 5.36
C GLU A 137 -38.46 -4.20 4.41
N SER A 138 -38.66 -2.88 4.27
CA SER A 138 -39.64 -2.31 3.32
C SER A 138 -39.36 -2.62 1.84
N PHE A 139 -38.12 -2.98 1.50
CA PHE A 139 -37.72 -3.37 0.14
C PHE A 139 -37.70 -4.90 -0.07
N SER A 140 -37.80 -5.70 0.98
CA SER A 140 -37.79 -7.18 0.89
C SER A 140 -39.16 -7.79 0.56
N ASP A 141 -40.26 -7.06 0.82
CA ASP A 141 -41.62 -7.53 0.55
C ASP A 141 -42.01 -7.46 -0.94
N ASP A 142 -41.32 -6.67 -1.76
CA ASP A 142 -41.63 -6.47 -3.19
C ASP A 142 -41.05 -7.55 -4.14
N THR A 143 -40.28 -8.51 -3.63
CA THR A 143 -39.58 -9.54 -4.46
C THR A 143 -40.15 -10.95 -4.36
N ARG A 144 -41.28 -11.15 -3.66
CA ARG A 144 -41.99 -12.44 -3.66
C ARG A 144 -43.27 -12.38 -4.50
N LEU A 145 -43.15 -12.43 -5.83
CA LEU A 145 -44.25 -12.86 -6.70
C LEU A 145 -43.71 -13.28 -8.08
N THR A 146 -44.02 -14.53 -8.46
CA THR A 146 -43.87 -15.17 -9.79
C THR A 146 -42.42 -15.54 -10.18
N THR A 147 -42.06 -16.76 -10.57
CA THR A 147 -42.76 -17.79 -11.36
C THR A 147 -42.31 -19.22 -11.03
N SER A 148 -43.29 -20.12 -10.98
CA SER A 148 -43.14 -21.57 -11.12
C SER A 148 -43.11 -21.99 -12.60
N ASN A 149 -42.76 -23.28 -12.83
CA ASN A 149 -42.88 -24.11 -14.06
C ASN A 149 -41.52 -24.32 -14.77
N SER A 150 -40.88 -25.50 -14.84
CA SER A 150 -41.22 -26.89 -15.22
C SER A 150 -41.27 -27.18 -16.73
N TYR A 151 -40.46 -28.18 -17.14
CA TYR A 151 -40.40 -28.94 -18.43
C TYR A 151 -39.71 -28.22 -19.62
N THR A 152 -38.92 -28.83 -20.52
CA THR A 152 -38.55 -30.23 -20.85
C THR A 152 -37.33 -30.24 -21.80
N THR A 153 -36.59 -31.34 -21.83
CA THR A 153 -35.69 -31.80 -22.89
C THR A 153 -36.42 -31.96 -24.24
N ASP A 154 -35.85 -31.41 -25.31
CA ASP A 154 -35.67 -32.05 -26.64
C ASP A 154 -35.22 -30.99 -27.67
N GLU A 155 -34.13 -31.29 -28.39
CA GLU A 155 -33.95 -31.12 -29.86
C GLU A 155 -32.47 -30.91 -30.22
N ILE A 156 -31.88 -32.02 -30.61
CA ILE A 156 -30.64 -32.14 -31.37
C ILE A 156 -31.02 -32.21 -32.86
N GLN A 157 -30.15 -31.63 -33.70
CA GLN A 157 -29.83 -31.97 -35.10
C GLN A 157 -30.40 -31.14 -36.28
N THR A 158 -29.48 -30.99 -37.25
CA THR A 158 -29.60 -30.54 -38.66
C THR A 158 -29.51 -29.02 -38.85
N VAL A 159 -28.73 -28.43 -39.78
CA VAL A 159 -28.34 -28.81 -41.15
C VAL A 159 -26.98 -28.18 -41.54
N ASN A 160 -26.24 -28.90 -42.39
CA ASN A 160 -24.99 -28.55 -43.06
C ASN A 160 -25.17 -27.71 -44.34
N LYS A 161 -24.11 -26.94 -44.69
CA LYS A 161 -23.60 -26.58 -46.05
C LYS A 161 -24.37 -25.61 -46.97
N SER A 162 -23.67 -24.52 -47.33
CA SER A 162 -23.44 -23.91 -48.67
C SER A 162 -22.99 -22.45 -48.45
N GLU A 163 -22.19 -21.72 -49.22
CA GLU A 163 -21.37 -21.89 -50.41
C GLU A 163 -20.47 -20.63 -50.54
N LYS A 164 -19.54 -20.67 -51.49
CA LYS A 164 -18.56 -19.64 -51.90
C LYS A 164 -19.18 -18.32 -52.38
N GLY A 165 -18.42 -17.21 -52.29
CA GLY A 165 -18.58 -16.08 -53.22
C GLY A 165 -18.08 -14.71 -52.73
N VAL A 166 -17.07 -14.19 -53.42
CA VAL A 166 -16.38 -12.89 -53.32
C VAL A 166 -17.32 -11.68 -53.52
N ASP A 167 -17.18 -10.60 -52.74
CA ASP A 167 -16.99 -9.24 -53.30
C ASP A 167 -16.50 -8.21 -52.25
N GLN A 168 -15.60 -7.32 -52.68
CA GLN A 168 -15.15 -6.13 -51.95
C GLN A 168 -15.83 -4.90 -52.56
N THR A 169 -16.60 -4.13 -51.79
CA THR A 169 -16.78 -2.69 -52.06
C THR A 169 -17.29 -1.91 -50.84
N LYS A 170 -16.39 -1.03 -50.35
CA LYS A 170 -16.54 0.22 -49.58
C LYS A 170 -17.94 0.64 -49.08
N LEU A 171 -18.08 0.95 -47.78
CA LEU A 171 -18.24 2.32 -47.24
C LEU A 171 -18.49 2.35 -45.71
N ASN A 172 -17.97 3.41 -45.08
CA ASN A 172 -18.41 4.07 -43.84
C ASN A 172 -18.20 3.34 -42.50
N THR A 173 -17.17 3.75 -41.74
CA THR A 173 -17.14 4.84 -40.73
C THR A 173 -17.85 4.48 -39.44
N ASN A 174 -17.06 4.44 -38.37
CA ASN A 174 -17.44 4.49 -36.97
C ASN A 174 -18.41 3.39 -36.53
N ASP A 175 -17.88 2.25 -36.07
CA ASP A 175 -18.46 1.48 -34.94
C ASP A 175 -17.62 0.24 -34.53
N ASN A 176 -16.28 0.34 -34.54
CA ASN A 176 -15.39 -0.74 -34.08
C ASN A 176 -14.53 -0.35 -32.87
N LYS A 177 -15.15 0.27 -31.86
CA LYS A 177 -14.54 0.44 -30.53
C LYS A 177 -15.20 -0.41 -29.43
N GLN A 178 -16.14 -1.29 -29.81
CA GLN A 178 -16.92 -2.07 -28.83
C GLN A 178 -16.93 -3.59 -29.08
N GLU A 179 -16.10 -4.11 -29.99
CA GLU A 179 -16.03 -5.55 -30.31
C GLU A 179 -14.64 -6.20 -30.07
N LEU A 180 -13.84 -5.62 -29.17
CA LEU A 180 -12.60 -6.25 -28.65
C LEU A 180 -12.73 -6.64 -27.17
N ARG A 181 -13.96 -6.79 -26.68
CA ARG A 181 -14.28 -7.33 -25.34
C ARG A 181 -14.99 -8.68 -25.45
N THR A 182 -14.40 -9.62 -26.17
CA THR A 182 -14.91 -11.00 -26.27
C THR A 182 -13.76 -12.00 -26.21
N ASN A 183 -13.25 -12.23 -25.00
CA ASN A 183 -12.89 -13.54 -24.46
C ASN A 183 -12.42 -13.35 -23.01
N LYS A 184 -13.39 -13.13 -22.12
CA LYS A 184 -13.17 -13.02 -20.68
C LYS A 184 -13.27 -14.39 -19.97
N ASP A 185 -13.08 -15.47 -20.72
CA ASP A 185 -12.64 -16.77 -20.19
C ASP A 185 -11.11 -16.76 -20.03
N GLU A 186 -10.60 -15.65 -19.52
CA GLU A 186 -9.19 -15.31 -19.36
C GLU A 186 -8.57 -16.24 -18.31
N PHE A 187 -7.53 -16.96 -18.73
CA PHE A 187 -6.74 -17.87 -17.91
C PHE A 187 -6.18 -17.12 -16.68
N ILE A 188 -6.83 -17.27 -15.52
CA ILE A 188 -6.36 -16.71 -14.26
C ILE A 188 -5.12 -17.50 -13.83
N TRP A 189 -3.96 -16.84 -13.77
CA TRP A 189 -2.74 -17.45 -13.24
C TRP A 189 -2.90 -17.65 -11.74
N GLU A 190 -2.74 -18.90 -11.31
CA GLU A 190 -2.74 -19.27 -9.90
C GLU A 190 -1.49 -20.06 -9.58
N ILE A 191 -0.83 -19.68 -8.49
CA ILE A 191 0.28 -20.46 -7.93
C ILE A 191 -0.32 -21.73 -7.31
N ARG A 192 0.09 -22.89 -7.79
CA ARG A 192 -0.39 -24.20 -7.31
C ARG A 192 0.77 -25.17 -7.10
N LYS A 193 0.62 -26.08 -6.14
CA LYS A 193 1.63 -27.10 -5.80
C LYS A 193 2.03 -27.96 -7.02
N ASN A 194 1.07 -28.30 -7.87
CA ASN A 194 1.30 -29.10 -9.09
C ASN A 194 2.05 -28.36 -10.21
N LEU A 195 2.37 -27.08 -10.04
CA LEU A 195 3.28 -26.32 -10.90
C LEU A 195 4.72 -26.32 -10.38
N ILE A 196 4.96 -26.93 -9.22
CA ILE A 196 6.22 -26.91 -8.49
C ILE A 196 6.79 -28.33 -8.40
N VAL A 197 5.93 -29.29 -8.07
CA VAL A 197 6.32 -30.70 -7.92
C VAL A 197 5.33 -31.64 -8.60
N ASP A 198 5.81 -32.82 -8.99
CA ASP A 198 4.98 -33.91 -9.51
C ASP A 198 4.24 -34.68 -8.38
N GLU A 199 3.58 -35.78 -8.74
CA GLU A 199 2.85 -36.66 -7.82
C GLU A 199 3.74 -37.35 -6.76
N ASN A 200 5.04 -37.50 -7.04
CA ASN A 200 6.04 -38.03 -6.11
C ASN A 200 6.69 -36.93 -5.26
N ASN A 201 6.19 -35.69 -5.38
CA ASN A 201 6.76 -34.45 -4.88
C ASN A 201 8.12 -34.09 -5.49
N GLU A 202 8.54 -34.63 -6.63
CA GLU A 202 9.80 -34.23 -7.27
C GLU A 202 9.67 -32.91 -8.04
N PRO A 203 10.67 -32.00 -7.96
CA PRO A 203 10.61 -30.68 -8.59
C PRO A 203 10.54 -30.77 -10.12
N LEU A 204 9.65 -29.99 -10.73
CA LEU A 204 9.35 -30.11 -12.16
C LEU A 204 10.42 -29.55 -13.12
N ASN A 205 11.35 -28.72 -12.63
CA ASN A 205 12.42 -28.16 -13.45
C ASN A 205 13.66 -27.80 -12.60
N SER A 206 14.77 -27.45 -13.25
CA SER A 206 16.05 -27.15 -12.61
C SER A 206 16.05 -25.90 -11.73
N THR A 207 15.22 -24.90 -12.03
CA THR A 207 15.02 -23.73 -11.16
C THR A 207 14.39 -24.16 -9.84
N LEU A 208 13.36 -25.01 -9.90
CA LEU A 208 12.67 -25.53 -8.72
C LEU A 208 13.57 -26.47 -7.90
N VAL A 209 14.43 -27.26 -8.55
CA VAL A 209 15.52 -27.99 -7.87
C VAL A 209 16.40 -27.01 -7.10
N SER A 210 16.90 -25.97 -7.76
CA SER A 210 17.78 -24.96 -7.15
C SER A 210 17.12 -24.21 -5.98
N LEU A 211 15.81 -23.94 -6.09
CA LEU A 211 15.01 -23.34 -5.03
C LEU A 211 14.96 -24.25 -3.80
N LEU A 212 14.57 -25.52 -3.99
CA LEU A 212 14.46 -26.48 -2.88
C LEU A 212 15.83 -26.76 -2.24
N ASP A 213 16.88 -26.96 -3.03
CA ASP A 213 18.24 -27.16 -2.53
C ASP A 213 18.72 -25.96 -1.70
N GLY A 214 18.43 -24.74 -2.15
CA GLY A 214 18.77 -23.52 -1.42
C GLY A 214 18.01 -23.36 -0.10
N LEU A 215 16.74 -23.76 -0.07
CA LEU A 215 15.93 -23.77 1.16
C LEU A 215 16.47 -24.81 2.16
N GLU A 216 16.80 -26.01 1.67
CA GLU A 216 17.25 -27.14 2.48
C GLU A 216 18.75 -27.12 2.80
N SER A 217 19.52 -26.20 2.22
CA SER A 217 20.95 -26.08 2.52
C SER A 217 21.22 -25.80 4.01
N ASN A 218 22.23 -26.47 4.55
CA ASN A 218 22.77 -26.18 5.90
C ASN A 218 23.62 -24.91 5.94
N SER A 219 23.99 -24.37 4.78
CA SER A 219 24.72 -23.10 4.64
C SER A 219 23.82 -22.00 4.08
N GLY A 220 24.22 -20.75 4.30
CA GLY A 220 23.43 -19.57 3.93
C GLY A 220 22.77 -18.92 5.14
N GLU A 221 22.27 -17.70 4.94
CA GLU A 221 21.65 -16.90 6.00
C GLU A 221 20.22 -17.37 6.29
N GLY A 222 19.77 -17.14 7.52
CA GLY A 222 18.49 -17.61 8.01
C GLY A 222 18.45 -19.13 8.27
N LYS A 223 17.32 -19.58 8.80
CA LYS A 223 17.12 -20.97 9.23
C LYS A 223 16.70 -21.85 8.06
N ARG A 224 17.31 -23.03 7.93
CA ARG A 224 16.97 -24.07 6.92
C ARG A 224 15.45 -24.32 6.88
N VAL A 225 14.86 -24.27 5.69
CA VAL A 225 13.44 -24.58 5.43
C VAL A 225 13.38 -25.91 4.68
N THR A 226 12.64 -26.87 5.19
CA THR A 226 12.49 -28.19 4.56
C THR A 226 11.55 -28.13 3.36
N LYS A 227 11.70 -29.07 2.43
CA LYS A 227 10.77 -29.24 1.30
C LYS A 227 9.32 -29.39 1.77
N ALA A 228 9.08 -30.12 2.88
CA ALA A 228 7.74 -30.29 3.44
C ALA A 228 7.14 -28.96 3.95
N GLU A 229 7.90 -28.17 4.70
CA GLU A 229 7.45 -26.85 5.19
C GLU A 229 7.15 -25.89 4.02
N PHE A 230 7.99 -25.91 2.98
CA PHE A 230 7.73 -25.10 1.78
C PHE A 230 6.45 -25.54 1.06
N LEU A 231 6.27 -26.86 0.88
CA LEU A 231 5.09 -27.37 0.18
C LEU A 231 3.79 -27.18 0.96
N ASP A 232 3.85 -27.10 2.29
CA ASP A 232 2.70 -26.83 3.14
C ASP A 232 2.10 -25.42 2.92
N LEU A 233 2.93 -24.45 2.49
CA LEU A 233 2.44 -23.10 2.16
C LEU A 233 1.34 -23.14 1.08
N PHE A 234 1.37 -24.11 0.16
CA PHE A 234 0.39 -24.21 -0.93
C PHE A 234 -0.96 -24.82 -0.52
N ASN A 235 -1.08 -25.29 0.74
CA ASN A 235 -2.36 -25.69 1.32
C ASN A 235 -3.23 -24.47 1.67
N ARG A 236 -2.64 -23.28 1.73
CA ARG A 236 -3.29 -22.03 2.10
C ARG A 236 -3.71 -21.24 0.85
N PRO A 237 -4.96 -20.74 0.77
CA PRO A 237 -5.42 -19.98 -0.41
C PRO A 237 -4.61 -18.70 -0.67
N GLU A 238 -4.02 -18.10 0.36
CA GLU A 238 -3.17 -16.91 0.25
C GLU A 238 -1.98 -17.13 -0.67
N SER A 239 -1.46 -18.36 -0.79
CA SER A 239 -0.31 -18.67 -1.63
C SER A 239 -0.64 -18.60 -3.12
N ARG A 240 -1.93 -18.61 -3.50
CA ARG A 240 -2.38 -18.80 -4.90
C ARG A 240 -2.38 -17.53 -5.72
N ILE A 241 -2.35 -16.36 -5.07
CA ILE A 241 -2.51 -15.06 -5.69
C ILE A 241 -1.35 -14.76 -6.65
N VAL A 242 -1.68 -14.35 -7.88
CA VAL A 242 -0.72 -13.81 -8.86
C VAL A 242 -1.11 -12.36 -9.20
N TYR A 243 -0.16 -11.44 -9.05
CA TYR A 243 -0.33 -10.05 -9.46
C TYR A 243 -0.03 -9.90 -10.96
N GLN A 244 -0.92 -10.42 -11.82
CA GLN A 244 -0.70 -10.60 -13.26
C GLN A 244 -0.20 -9.32 -13.95
N ASP A 245 -0.87 -8.18 -13.77
CA ASP A 245 -0.48 -6.90 -14.37
C ASP A 245 0.96 -6.49 -14.02
N ARG A 246 1.37 -6.73 -12.76
CA ARG A 246 2.71 -6.40 -12.27
C ARG A 246 3.75 -7.35 -12.84
N LEU A 247 3.41 -8.64 -12.94
CA LEU A 247 4.29 -9.65 -13.54
C LEU A 247 4.48 -9.39 -15.04
N ILE A 248 3.42 -9.10 -15.79
CA ILE A 248 3.46 -8.74 -17.21
C ILE A 248 4.34 -7.50 -17.42
N ARG A 249 4.13 -6.46 -16.59
CA ARG A 249 4.96 -5.25 -16.58
C ARG A 249 6.44 -5.54 -16.29
N TYR A 250 6.73 -6.53 -15.46
CA TYR A 250 8.09 -6.93 -15.12
C TYR A 250 8.76 -7.74 -16.25
N ALA A 251 7.98 -8.63 -16.88
CA ALA A 251 8.43 -9.56 -17.91
C ALA A 251 8.53 -8.93 -19.32
N THR A 252 7.76 -7.88 -19.60
CA THR A 252 7.74 -7.23 -20.92
C THR A 252 9.13 -6.77 -21.39
N PRO A 253 9.46 -6.89 -22.69
CA PRO A 253 10.67 -6.32 -23.27
C PRO A 253 10.79 -4.80 -23.08
N GLN A 254 9.68 -4.08 -22.87
CA GLN A 254 9.68 -2.63 -22.61
C GLN A 254 9.99 -2.26 -21.14
N SER A 255 10.17 -3.23 -20.25
CA SER A 255 10.26 -3.03 -18.79
C SER A 255 11.33 -2.02 -18.35
N MET A 256 12.48 -1.98 -19.03
CA MET A 256 13.58 -1.05 -18.71
C MET A 256 13.26 0.39 -19.13
N GLU A 257 12.62 0.59 -20.29
CA GLU A 257 12.22 1.92 -20.75
C GLU A 257 11.13 2.50 -19.85
N ILE A 258 10.17 1.66 -19.48
CA ILE A 258 9.09 2.00 -18.56
C ILE A 258 9.67 2.49 -17.22
N GLN A 259 10.58 1.72 -16.61
CA GLN A 259 11.21 2.11 -15.33
C GLN A 259 12.01 3.41 -15.43
N SER A 260 12.73 3.61 -16.54
CA SER A 260 13.50 4.84 -16.75
C SER A 260 12.61 6.09 -16.77
N LYS A 261 11.47 6.02 -17.49
CA LYS A 261 10.47 7.10 -17.53
C LYS A 261 9.86 7.38 -16.15
N GLU A 262 9.53 6.33 -15.39
CA GLU A 262 8.98 6.51 -14.04
C GLU A 262 9.92 7.25 -13.09
N HIS A 263 11.21 6.91 -13.10
CA HIS A 263 12.19 7.62 -12.28
C HIS A 263 12.29 9.11 -12.65
N GLN A 264 12.18 9.46 -13.94
CA GLN A 264 12.13 10.86 -14.37
C GLN A 264 10.90 11.59 -13.84
N ASP A 265 9.75 10.91 -13.78
CA ASP A 265 8.52 11.48 -13.26
C ASP A 265 8.54 11.61 -11.73
N TYR A 266 9.16 10.67 -11.02
CA TYR A 266 9.36 10.78 -9.57
C TYR A 266 10.20 11.98 -9.17
N THR A 267 11.23 12.33 -9.94
CA THR A 267 12.00 13.56 -9.68
C THR A 267 11.10 14.79 -9.66
N LYS A 268 10.14 14.89 -10.58
CA LYS A 268 9.18 16.02 -10.59
C LYS A 268 8.30 16.03 -9.34
N ILE A 269 7.92 14.86 -8.84
CA ILE A 269 7.07 14.71 -7.65
C ILE A 269 7.85 15.02 -6.37
N PHE A 270 9.04 14.44 -6.18
CA PHE A 270 9.83 14.62 -4.97
C PHE A 270 10.43 16.01 -4.85
N MET A 271 10.67 16.70 -5.97
CA MET A 271 11.11 18.09 -5.96
C MET A 271 10.00 19.10 -5.66
N GLN A 272 8.74 18.68 -5.49
CA GLN A 272 7.68 19.58 -5.04
C GLN A 272 7.96 20.10 -3.63
N GLU A 273 7.59 21.35 -3.37
CA GLU A 273 7.83 22.01 -2.08
C GLU A 273 7.33 21.19 -0.89
N LYS A 274 6.12 20.61 -0.98
CA LYS A 274 5.56 19.74 0.06
C LYS A 274 6.52 18.59 0.42
N ARG A 275 7.10 17.93 -0.59
CA ARG A 275 8.01 16.80 -0.40
C ARG A 275 9.36 17.26 0.15
N GLN A 276 9.89 18.39 -0.30
CA GLN A 276 11.11 18.96 0.29
C GLN A 276 10.92 19.31 1.78
N LEU A 277 9.79 19.95 2.12
CA LEU A 277 9.47 20.31 3.51
C LEU A 277 9.34 19.06 4.39
N ALA A 278 8.70 18.00 3.89
CA ALA A 278 8.61 16.72 4.59
C ALA A 278 10.01 16.11 4.87
N GLY A 279 10.94 16.16 3.91
CA GLY A 279 12.32 15.73 4.13
C GLY A 279 13.07 16.56 5.18
N ILE A 280 12.89 17.89 5.16
CA ILE A 280 13.49 18.79 6.15
C ILE A 280 12.92 18.52 7.55
N GLU A 281 11.60 18.32 7.66
CA GLU A 281 10.94 17.98 8.91
C GLU A 281 11.41 16.63 9.44
N PHE A 282 11.49 15.62 8.58
CA PHE A 282 12.03 14.31 8.93
C PHE A 282 13.47 14.40 9.43
N LEU A 283 14.31 15.19 8.74
CA LEU A 283 15.70 15.44 9.15
C LEU A 283 15.77 16.07 10.55
N LYS A 284 14.92 17.06 10.83
CA LYS A 284 14.84 17.72 12.15
C LYS A 284 14.39 16.74 13.24
N ASN A 285 13.31 16.00 13.00
CA ASN A 285 12.72 15.10 13.98
C ASN A 285 13.64 13.90 14.30
N ASN A 286 14.52 13.51 13.37
CA ASN A 286 15.43 12.38 13.52
C ASN A 286 16.91 12.82 13.59
N TYR A 287 17.19 14.08 13.92
CA TYR A 287 18.54 14.65 13.81
C TYR A 287 19.57 13.88 14.63
N ASP A 288 19.23 13.46 15.85
CA ASP A 288 20.14 12.73 16.73
C ASP A 288 20.44 11.33 16.20
N LEU A 289 19.42 10.61 15.73
CA LEU A 289 19.56 9.29 15.12
C LEU A 289 20.44 9.37 13.86
N LEU A 290 20.14 10.32 12.97
CA LEU A 290 20.91 10.55 11.75
C LEU A 290 22.35 10.99 12.07
N SER A 291 22.57 11.72 13.17
CA SER A 291 23.91 12.12 13.62
C SER A 291 24.74 10.93 14.08
N LYS A 292 24.15 10.01 14.84
CA LYS A 292 24.82 8.78 15.26
C LYS A 292 25.26 7.97 14.04
N VAL A 293 24.36 7.78 13.09
CA VAL A 293 24.62 7.02 11.86
C VAL A 293 25.68 7.70 10.99
N GLU A 294 25.63 9.02 10.84
CA GLU A 294 26.66 9.77 10.11
C GLU A 294 28.03 9.61 10.79
N ASN A 295 28.11 9.69 12.11
CA ASN A 295 29.37 9.53 12.85
C ASN A 295 29.92 8.11 12.77
N GLU A 296 29.07 7.09 12.82
CA GLU A 296 29.47 5.68 12.85
C GLU A 296 29.79 5.13 11.45
N TYR A 297 28.94 5.42 10.46
CA TYR A 297 29.08 4.87 9.11
C TYR A 297 29.71 5.85 8.11
N GLY A 298 29.68 7.16 8.41
CA GLY A 298 30.12 8.21 7.49
C GLY A 298 29.10 8.54 6.40
N ILE A 299 27.82 8.18 6.57
CA ILE A 299 26.76 8.46 5.59
C ILE A 299 26.14 9.82 5.90
N LEU A 300 26.18 10.74 4.94
CA LEU A 300 25.66 12.08 5.16
C LEU A 300 24.16 12.05 5.49
N LYS A 301 23.72 12.81 6.50
CA LYS A 301 22.31 12.85 6.94
C LYS A 301 21.35 13.14 5.77
N LYS A 302 21.70 14.12 4.94
CA LYS A 302 20.90 14.52 3.77
C LYS A 302 20.75 13.39 2.74
N ASP A 303 21.79 12.58 2.56
CA ASP A 303 21.76 11.46 1.61
C ASP A 303 20.91 10.32 2.17
N MET A 304 20.94 10.08 3.48
CA MET A 304 20.07 9.11 4.14
C MET A 304 18.59 9.52 4.04
N VAL A 305 18.26 10.78 4.32
CA VAL A 305 16.88 11.28 4.18
C VAL A 305 16.40 11.20 2.74
N SER A 306 17.26 11.56 1.78
CA SER A 306 16.93 11.46 0.35
C SER A 306 16.70 10.02 -0.09
N LEU A 307 17.53 9.07 0.36
CA LEU A 307 17.35 7.65 0.12
C LEU A 307 15.97 7.19 0.61
N LEU A 308 15.60 7.50 1.86
CA LEU A 308 14.31 7.12 2.43
C LEU A 308 13.12 7.78 1.71
N MET A 309 13.27 9.02 1.25
CA MET A 309 12.26 9.69 0.43
C MET A 309 12.07 8.93 -0.89
N TRP A 310 13.17 8.51 -1.53
CA TRP A 310 13.09 7.84 -2.82
C TRP A 310 12.58 6.41 -2.75
N GLU A 311 12.95 5.68 -1.70
CA GLU A 311 12.58 4.28 -1.53
C GLU A 311 11.14 4.12 -1.05
N SER A 312 10.67 4.95 -0.11
CA SER A 312 9.35 4.76 0.49
C SER A 312 8.56 6.03 0.72
N GLY A 313 9.00 7.18 0.20
CA GLY A 313 8.36 8.46 0.51
C GLY A 313 8.40 8.78 2.00
N LEU A 314 9.50 8.43 2.68
CA LEU A 314 9.63 8.47 4.14
C LEU A 314 8.61 7.56 4.84
N GLY A 315 8.47 6.32 4.35
CA GLY A 315 7.65 5.28 4.96
C GLY A 315 6.17 5.29 4.57
N GLU A 316 5.72 6.28 3.78
CA GLU A 316 4.35 6.35 3.27
C GLU A 316 4.03 5.20 2.29
N PHE A 317 5.01 4.73 1.53
CA PHE A 317 4.84 3.77 0.45
C PHE A 317 5.80 2.58 0.60
N THR A 318 5.41 1.61 1.40
CA THR A 318 6.19 0.35 1.59
C THR A 318 5.66 -0.81 0.76
N GLY A 319 4.45 -0.67 0.20
CA GLY A 319 3.77 -1.66 -0.62
C GLY A 319 2.93 -2.66 0.18
N ASP A 320 1.95 -3.26 -0.50
CA ASP A 320 0.98 -4.20 0.11
C ASP A 320 0.92 -5.55 -0.63
N TYR A 321 1.96 -5.83 -1.43
CA TYR A 321 2.06 -7.08 -2.17
C TYR A 321 2.66 -8.17 -1.28
N GLN A 322 2.08 -9.36 -1.31
CA GLN A 322 2.68 -10.52 -0.63
C GLN A 322 3.99 -10.89 -1.32
N ILE A 323 5.09 -10.75 -0.59
CA ILE A 323 6.44 -10.88 -1.16
C ILE A 323 6.68 -12.32 -1.65
N PHE A 324 6.17 -13.31 -0.92
CA PHE A 324 6.18 -14.71 -1.34
C PHE A 324 5.59 -14.87 -2.74
N ASN A 325 4.37 -14.37 -2.94
CA ASN A 325 3.64 -14.49 -4.20
C ASN A 325 4.32 -13.73 -5.34
N VAL A 326 4.91 -12.56 -5.06
CA VAL A 326 5.68 -11.79 -6.05
C VAL A 326 6.83 -12.63 -6.61
N PHE A 327 7.64 -13.26 -5.76
CA PHE A 327 8.77 -14.06 -6.24
C PHE A 327 8.36 -15.43 -6.77
N MET A 328 7.37 -16.08 -6.17
CA MET A 328 6.87 -17.36 -6.66
C MET A 328 6.25 -17.23 -8.06
N ALA A 329 5.51 -16.15 -8.32
CA ALA A 329 5.00 -15.85 -9.66
C ALA A 329 6.12 -15.56 -10.66
N GLN A 330 7.20 -14.89 -10.25
CA GLN A 330 8.38 -14.72 -11.10
C GLN A 330 9.10 -16.04 -11.40
N VAL A 331 9.13 -16.98 -10.46
CA VAL A 331 9.70 -18.31 -10.69
C VAL A 331 8.85 -19.12 -11.68
N LEU A 332 7.51 -19.01 -11.61
CA LEU A 332 6.62 -19.88 -12.39
C LEU A 332 6.19 -19.34 -13.75
N PHE A 333 6.05 -18.01 -13.89
CA PHE A 333 5.23 -17.44 -14.97
C PHE A 333 5.92 -16.34 -15.78
N LEU A 334 7.25 -16.14 -15.64
CA LEU A 334 7.95 -15.05 -16.34
C LEU A 334 7.85 -15.15 -17.87
N LYS A 335 7.94 -16.37 -18.42
CA LYS A 335 7.89 -16.60 -19.85
C LYS A 335 6.48 -16.37 -20.39
N GLU A 336 5.49 -16.94 -19.73
CA GLU A 336 4.07 -16.78 -20.02
C GLU A 336 3.66 -15.30 -19.97
N ALA A 337 4.18 -14.56 -18.99
CA ALA A 337 3.94 -13.13 -18.87
C ALA A 337 4.60 -12.30 -19.98
N GLN A 338 5.80 -12.67 -20.43
CA GLN A 338 6.42 -12.05 -21.59
C GLN A 338 5.65 -12.36 -22.88
N ASP A 339 5.26 -13.62 -23.09
CA ASP A 339 4.49 -14.04 -24.27
C ASP A 339 3.14 -13.32 -24.33
N TYR A 340 2.48 -13.15 -23.19
CA TYR A 340 1.26 -12.37 -23.07
C TYR A 340 1.50 -10.89 -23.44
N ALA A 341 2.53 -10.25 -22.86
CA ALA A 341 2.86 -8.86 -23.16
C ALA A 341 3.11 -8.64 -24.66
N ILE A 342 3.82 -9.55 -25.32
CA ILE A 342 4.12 -9.47 -26.75
C ILE A 342 2.85 -9.64 -27.58
N LYS A 343 1.96 -10.57 -27.20
CA LYS A 343 0.64 -10.71 -27.85
C LYS A 343 -0.17 -9.42 -27.77
N GLU A 344 -0.17 -8.75 -26.61
CA GLU A 344 -0.84 -7.46 -26.46
C GLU A 344 -0.22 -6.36 -27.33
N MET A 345 1.11 -6.31 -27.42
CA MET A 345 1.83 -5.37 -28.30
C MET A 345 1.42 -5.59 -29.77
N ILE A 346 1.44 -6.84 -30.24
CA ILE A 346 1.05 -7.18 -31.62
C ILE A 346 -0.41 -6.83 -31.89
N ALA A 347 -1.31 -7.09 -30.94
CA ALA A 347 -2.72 -6.74 -31.05
C ALA A 347 -2.95 -5.22 -31.16
N LYS A 348 -2.04 -4.40 -30.63
CA LYS A 348 -2.04 -2.93 -30.77
C LYS A 348 -1.37 -2.44 -32.05
N GLY A 349 -0.91 -3.34 -32.92
CA GLY A 349 -0.21 -3.03 -34.16
C GLY A 349 1.28 -2.71 -33.98
N GLU A 350 1.86 -2.99 -32.80
CA GLU A 350 3.31 -2.88 -32.59
C GLU A 350 4.04 -4.07 -33.23
N ALA A 351 5.29 -3.86 -33.64
CA ALA A 351 6.13 -4.94 -34.14
C ALA A 351 6.49 -5.93 -33.02
N ASN A 352 6.58 -7.22 -33.34
CA ASN A 352 7.05 -8.22 -32.38
C ASN A 352 8.54 -7.98 -32.07
N PRO A 353 8.91 -7.59 -30.84
CA PRO A 353 10.30 -7.30 -30.50
C PRO A 353 11.19 -8.54 -30.58
N LEU A 354 10.62 -9.74 -30.51
CA LEU A 354 11.37 -11.00 -30.61
C LEU A 354 11.58 -11.45 -32.06
N ASP A 355 11.13 -10.72 -33.07
CA ASP A 355 11.48 -11.02 -34.47
C ASP A 355 12.97 -10.75 -34.73
N ASP A 356 13.56 -9.76 -34.03
CA ASP A 356 15.02 -9.55 -34.00
C ASP A 356 15.72 -10.67 -33.21
N PRO A 357 16.57 -11.51 -33.86
CA PRO A 357 17.27 -12.59 -33.19
C PRO A 357 18.19 -12.13 -32.05
N LYS A 358 18.81 -10.95 -32.16
CA LYS A 358 19.67 -10.41 -31.09
C LYS A 358 18.84 -10.06 -29.88
N ARG A 359 17.70 -9.40 -30.10
CA ARG A 359 16.75 -9.06 -29.05
C ARG A 359 16.22 -10.32 -28.35
N ARG A 360 15.82 -11.34 -29.11
CA ARG A 360 15.36 -12.63 -28.59
C ARG A 360 16.34 -13.26 -27.61
N VAL A 361 17.61 -13.40 -28.01
CA VAL A 361 18.67 -13.98 -27.14
C VAL A 361 18.90 -13.11 -25.89
N SER A 362 18.86 -11.78 -26.03
CA SER A 362 19.03 -10.88 -24.88
C SER A 362 17.88 -10.97 -23.88
N GLU A 363 16.66 -11.15 -24.37
CA GLU A 363 15.45 -11.23 -23.56
C GLU A 363 15.35 -12.57 -22.84
N GLU A 364 15.71 -13.67 -23.49
CA GLU A 364 15.83 -14.99 -22.88
C GLU A 364 16.82 -14.96 -21.70
N LYS A 365 18.05 -14.47 -21.93
CA LYS A 365 19.04 -14.29 -20.85
C LYS A 365 18.58 -13.33 -19.76
N ARG A 366 17.73 -12.34 -20.08
CA ARG A 366 17.16 -11.42 -19.09
C ARG A 366 16.16 -12.14 -18.20
N LEU A 367 15.27 -12.96 -18.76
CA LEU A 367 14.31 -13.75 -18.00
C LEU A 367 15.02 -14.78 -17.11
N GLU A 368 16.02 -15.51 -17.63
CA GLU A 368 16.82 -16.45 -16.83
C GLU A 368 17.46 -15.78 -15.60
N ARG A 369 18.03 -14.58 -15.79
CA ARG A 369 18.59 -13.81 -14.66
C ARG A 369 17.51 -13.42 -13.64
N ARG A 370 16.34 -12.97 -14.11
CA ARG A 370 15.23 -12.58 -13.24
C ARG A 370 14.68 -13.77 -12.45
N GLU A 371 14.56 -14.92 -13.07
CA GLU A 371 14.12 -16.17 -12.43
C GLU A 371 15.12 -16.63 -11.35
N LYS A 372 16.42 -16.55 -11.65
CA LYS A 372 17.48 -16.82 -10.66
C LYS A 372 17.46 -15.82 -9.50
N ASP A 373 17.27 -14.53 -9.79
CA ASP A 373 17.16 -13.50 -8.76
C ASP A 373 15.90 -13.69 -7.90
N ALA A 374 14.76 -14.06 -8.50
CA ALA A 374 13.53 -14.39 -7.78
C ALA A 374 13.74 -15.60 -6.86
N THR A 375 14.38 -16.66 -7.36
CA THR A 375 14.73 -17.85 -6.59
C THR A 375 15.58 -17.49 -5.37
N LYS A 376 16.64 -16.69 -5.58
CA LYS A 376 17.53 -16.23 -4.49
C LYS A 376 16.77 -15.42 -3.43
N ASN A 377 15.88 -14.52 -3.87
CA ASN A 377 15.08 -13.72 -2.94
C ASN A 377 14.06 -14.56 -2.18
N LEU A 378 13.42 -15.53 -2.83
CA LEU A 378 12.48 -16.45 -2.19
C LEU A 378 13.17 -17.32 -1.13
N ILE A 379 14.37 -17.84 -1.43
CA ILE A 379 15.20 -18.56 -0.45
C ILE A 379 15.48 -17.68 0.77
N SER A 380 15.97 -16.46 0.55
CA SER A 380 16.32 -15.54 1.64
C SER A 380 15.10 -15.18 2.48
N LEU A 381 13.97 -14.87 1.84
CA LEU A 381 12.71 -14.56 2.51
C LEU A 381 12.26 -15.70 3.42
N LEU A 382 12.15 -16.92 2.88
CA LEU A 382 11.60 -18.06 3.61
C LEU A 382 12.49 -18.46 4.79
N ARG A 383 13.81 -18.46 4.60
CA ARG A 383 14.77 -18.78 5.67
C ARG A 383 14.79 -17.72 6.75
N ASN A 384 14.70 -16.44 6.38
CA ASN A 384 14.61 -15.35 7.35
C ASN A 384 13.27 -15.37 8.11
N CYS A 385 12.15 -15.65 7.44
CA CYS A 385 10.86 -15.81 8.11
C CYS A 385 10.90 -16.92 9.14
N LYS A 386 11.48 -18.09 8.78
CA LYS A 386 11.62 -19.21 9.71
C LYS A 386 12.55 -18.92 10.89
N GLU A 387 13.60 -18.14 10.68
CA GLU A 387 14.51 -17.70 11.74
C GLU A 387 13.80 -16.79 12.75
N ASN A 388 12.97 -15.87 12.27
CA ASN A 388 12.30 -14.86 13.08
C ASN A 388 10.86 -15.23 13.51
N GLY A 389 10.41 -16.45 13.19
CA GLY A 389 9.05 -16.91 13.51
C GLY A 389 7.94 -16.13 12.78
N LEU A 390 8.23 -15.59 11.61
CA LEU A 390 7.29 -14.82 10.79
C LEU A 390 6.56 -15.74 9.81
N ASP A 391 5.30 -15.43 9.51
CA ASP A 391 4.54 -16.10 8.44
C ASP A 391 4.98 -15.55 7.07
N PRO A 392 5.56 -16.38 6.17
CA PRO A 392 5.95 -15.94 4.84
C PRO A 392 4.81 -15.36 3.99
N LEU A 393 3.58 -15.86 4.14
CA LEU A 393 2.44 -15.40 3.33
C LEU A 393 1.85 -14.08 3.85
N ALA A 394 2.25 -13.65 5.04
CA ALA A 394 1.86 -12.37 5.63
C ALA A 394 2.85 -11.24 5.31
N GLN A 395 4.05 -11.55 4.81
CA GLN A 395 5.07 -10.53 4.56
C GLN A 395 4.69 -9.65 3.37
N LYS A 396 4.60 -8.34 3.62
CA LYS A 396 4.21 -7.32 2.63
C LYS A 396 5.38 -6.47 2.18
N GLY A 397 5.35 -6.06 0.92
CA GLY A 397 6.36 -5.21 0.32
C GLY A 397 5.90 -4.61 -1.01
N SER A 398 6.83 -4.01 -1.75
CA SER A 398 6.54 -3.46 -3.07
C SER A 398 6.17 -4.54 -4.07
N TRP A 399 5.66 -4.12 -5.23
CA TRP A 399 5.32 -5.01 -6.33
C TRP A 399 6.55 -5.75 -6.90
N GLY A 400 7.77 -5.26 -6.64
CA GLY A 400 9.03 -5.93 -6.95
C GLY A 400 9.53 -6.86 -5.84
N GLY A 401 8.85 -6.90 -4.68
CA GLY A 401 9.17 -7.73 -3.53
C GLY A 401 10.16 -7.11 -2.54
N ALA A 402 10.35 -5.79 -2.59
CA ALA A 402 11.22 -5.08 -1.66
C ALA A 402 10.51 -4.73 -0.34
N ILE A 403 11.26 -4.73 0.77
CA ILE A 403 10.73 -4.76 2.14
C ILE A 403 11.08 -3.47 2.90
N GLY A 404 10.10 -2.92 3.63
CA GLY A 404 10.31 -1.89 4.65
C GLY A 404 10.61 -0.50 4.10
N TYR A 405 11.02 0.41 5.00
CA TYR A 405 11.25 1.83 4.66
C TYR A 405 12.41 2.06 3.69
N ILE A 406 13.32 1.09 3.60
CA ILE A 406 14.51 1.17 2.74
C ILE A 406 14.38 0.26 1.52
N GLN A 407 13.24 -0.42 1.33
CA GLN A 407 12.99 -1.27 0.18
C GLN A 407 14.14 -2.27 -0.08
N PHE A 408 14.56 -2.99 0.96
CA PHE A 408 15.51 -4.07 0.78
C PHE A 408 14.85 -5.25 0.07
N MET A 409 15.47 -5.71 -1.01
CA MET A 409 15.19 -7.04 -1.54
C MET A 409 15.52 -8.10 -0.46
N PRO A 410 14.78 -9.22 -0.35
CA PRO A 410 15.03 -10.21 0.70
C PRO A 410 16.48 -10.70 0.79
N TYR A 411 17.20 -10.82 -0.33
CA TYR A 411 18.61 -11.23 -0.30
C TYR A 411 19.55 -10.22 0.39
N ASN A 412 19.10 -8.99 0.58
CA ASN A 412 19.82 -7.93 1.29
C ASN A 412 19.54 -7.93 2.80
N LEU A 413 18.62 -8.76 3.31
CA LEU A 413 18.31 -8.83 4.75
C LEU A 413 19.51 -9.21 5.63
N LYS A 414 20.55 -9.78 5.05
CA LYS A 414 21.84 -9.99 5.71
C LYS A 414 22.55 -8.72 6.17
N TYR A 415 22.26 -7.61 5.52
CA TYR A 415 22.76 -6.29 5.88
C TYR A 415 21.82 -5.59 6.85
N ALA A 416 20.68 -6.20 7.21
CA ALA A 416 19.81 -5.64 8.22
C ALA A 416 20.47 -5.72 9.61
N VAL A 417 20.28 -4.64 10.36
CA VAL A 417 20.85 -4.40 11.69
C VAL A 417 19.70 -4.23 12.68
N ASP A 418 19.76 -4.98 13.78
CA ASP A 418 18.94 -4.76 14.97
C ASP A 418 19.66 -3.68 15.78
N ALA A 419 19.28 -2.43 15.53
CA ALA A 419 20.02 -1.26 16.03
C ALA A 419 19.48 -0.78 17.38
N ASP A 420 18.23 -1.08 17.70
CA ASP A 420 17.66 -0.84 19.04
C ASP A 420 17.89 -2.01 20.02
N ASN A 421 18.47 -3.12 19.56
CA ASN A 421 18.81 -4.33 20.33
C ASN A 421 17.59 -5.02 20.95
N ASN A 422 16.46 -4.98 20.26
CA ASN A 422 15.23 -5.61 20.72
C ASN A 422 15.14 -7.11 20.32
N GLY A 423 16.12 -7.62 19.57
CA GLY A 423 16.21 -8.99 19.08
C GLY A 423 15.59 -9.21 17.69
N VAL A 424 15.05 -8.16 17.06
CA VAL A 424 14.37 -8.20 15.76
C VAL A 424 14.99 -7.15 14.85
N LYS A 425 15.22 -7.50 13.57
CA LYS A 425 15.71 -6.57 12.54
C LYS A 425 14.52 -6.00 11.78
N ASP A 426 13.79 -5.06 12.38
CA ASP A 426 12.54 -4.54 11.84
C ASP A 426 12.77 -3.41 10.83
N LEU A 427 12.66 -3.72 9.53
CA LEU A 427 12.79 -2.71 8.47
C LEU A 427 11.63 -1.69 8.40
N PHE A 428 10.62 -1.82 9.27
CA PHE A 428 9.56 -0.83 9.51
C PHE A 428 9.81 0.00 10.79
N SER A 429 10.93 -0.21 11.48
CA SER A 429 11.45 0.69 12.51
C SER A 429 12.43 1.68 11.88
N TRP A 430 12.30 2.97 12.20
CA TRP A 430 13.23 3.99 11.70
C TRP A 430 14.67 3.72 12.11
N THR A 431 14.89 3.26 13.34
CA THR A 431 16.21 2.98 13.89
C THR A 431 16.89 1.88 13.07
N ASP A 432 16.24 0.72 12.94
CA ASP A 432 16.78 -0.42 12.21
C ASP A 432 16.91 -0.13 10.71
N ALA A 433 15.91 0.50 10.09
CA ALA A 433 15.93 0.84 8.68
C ALA A 433 17.13 1.76 8.34
N ILE A 434 17.32 2.84 9.11
CA ILE A 434 18.42 3.80 8.88
C ILE A 434 19.78 3.13 9.07
N TYR A 435 19.96 2.36 10.15
CA TYR A 435 21.21 1.64 10.40
C TYR A 435 21.48 0.55 9.35
N SER A 436 20.45 -0.16 8.89
CA SER A 436 20.55 -1.17 7.83
C SER A 436 20.94 -0.55 6.49
N ALA A 437 20.34 0.57 6.11
CA ALA A 437 20.73 1.31 4.91
C ALA A 437 22.16 1.83 5.01
N ALA A 438 22.58 2.34 6.17
CA ALA A 438 23.94 2.81 6.39
C ALA A 438 24.96 1.67 6.31
N ASN A 439 24.66 0.52 6.91
CA ASN A 439 25.47 -0.69 6.84
C ASN A 439 25.67 -1.12 5.37
N TYR A 440 24.60 -1.15 4.58
CA TYR A 440 24.68 -1.47 3.15
C TYR A 440 25.49 -0.45 2.35
N LEU A 441 25.22 0.85 2.50
CA LEU A 441 25.93 1.90 1.78
C LEU A 441 27.43 1.91 2.11
N LYS A 442 27.79 1.67 3.38
CA LYS A 442 29.18 1.56 3.81
C LYS A 442 29.86 0.32 3.26
N ASN A 443 29.29 -0.86 3.48
CA ASN A 443 29.98 -2.12 3.25
C ASN A 443 29.86 -2.62 1.81
N VAL A 444 28.72 -2.39 1.16
CA VAL A 444 28.44 -2.79 -0.23
C VAL A 444 28.65 -1.62 -1.18
N GLY A 445 28.07 -0.46 -0.86
CA GLY A 445 28.16 0.75 -1.69
C GLY A 445 29.54 1.40 -1.70
N LYS A 446 30.37 1.14 -0.68
CA LYS A 446 31.67 1.80 -0.45
C LYS A 446 31.53 3.33 -0.43
N TYR A 447 30.49 3.80 0.25
CA TYR A 447 30.17 5.22 0.38
C TYR A 447 31.35 6.03 0.96
N ASN A 448 31.53 7.21 0.39
CA ASN A 448 32.26 8.34 0.96
C ASN A 448 31.57 9.64 0.51
N ASP A 449 31.84 10.73 1.23
CA ASP A 449 31.15 12.01 1.11
C ASP A 449 31.50 12.81 -0.15
N THR A 450 32.49 12.38 -0.93
CA THR A 450 32.76 12.98 -2.25
C THR A 450 31.62 12.72 -3.21
N GLU A 451 31.37 13.64 -4.13
CA GLU A 451 30.30 13.52 -5.12
C GLU A 451 30.36 12.20 -5.91
N THR A 452 31.55 11.79 -6.34
CA THR A 452 31.78 10.50 -7.01
C THR A 452 31.50 9.31 -6.09
N GLY A 453 31.89 9.40 -4.81
CA GLY A 453 31.64 8.37 -3.81
C GLY A 453 30.16 8.15 -3.53
N ARG A 454 29.42 9.25 -3.30
CA ARG A 454 27.97 9.26 -3.12
C ARG A 454 27.27 8.59 -4.30
N ARG A 455 27.55 9.04 -5.53
CA ARG A 455 26.95 8.50 -6.76
C ARG A 455 27.24 7.01 -6.96
N LYS A 456 28.49 6.58 -6.73
CA LYS A 456 28.87 5.17 -6.87
C LYS A 456 28.11 4.28 -5.87
N ALA A 457 27.97 4.72 -4.62
CA ALA A 457 27.25 3.99 -3.60
C ALA A 457 25.75 3.90 -3.90
N LEU A 458 25.13 5.00 -4.32
CA LEU A 458 23.71 5.02 -4.72
C LEU A 458 23.45 4.18 -5.97
N ARG A 459 24.34 4.21 -6.98
CA ARG A 459 24.23 3.33 -8.16
C ARG A 459 24.34 1.84 -7.77
N ARG A 460 25.07 1.53 -6.70
CA ARG A 460 25.14 0.16 -6.16
C ARG A 460 23.87 -0.22 -5.41
N TYR A 461 23.14 0.74 -4.87
CA TYR A 461 21.83 0.55 -4.26
C TYR A 461 20.77 0.27 -5.33
N ASN A 462 20.68 1.15 -6.33
CA ASN A 462 19.79 1.01 -7.48
C ASN A 462 20.56 1.38 -8.76
N PRO A 463 20.75 0.45 -9.72
CA PRO A 463 21.58 0.65 -10.92
C PRO A 463 20.85 1.46 -12.01
N SER A 464 20.35 2.64 -11.66
CA SER A 464 19.66 3.56 -12.56
C SER A 464 20.24 4.97 -12.43
N ASP A 465 20.59 5.58 -13.56
CA ASP A 465 21.18 6.92 -13.56
C ASP A 465 20.17 7.98 -13.12
N SER A 466 18.92 7.89 -13.60
CA SER A 466 17.84 8.80 -13.19
C SER A 466 17.52 8.70 -11.71
N TYR A 467 17.61 7.51 -11.12
CA TYR A 467 17.53 7.32 -9.67
C TYR A 467 18.65 8.07 -8.94
N VAL A 468 19.91 7.84 -9.34
CA VAL A 468 21.08 8.45 -8.68
C VAL A 468 21.03 9.97 -8.77
N GLU A 469 20.70 10.51 -9.94
CA GLU A 469 20.57 11.95 -10.16
C GLU A 469 19.46 12.56 -9.29
N GLY A 470 18.31 11.91 -9.23
CA GLY A 470 17.18 12.35 -8.42
C GLY A 470 17.49 12.37 -6.92
N VAL A 471 18.08 11.29 -6.39
CA VAL A 471 18.45 11.18 -4.98
C VAL A 471 19.50 12.24 -4.60
N ILE A 472 20.52 12.47 -5.43
CA ILE A 472 21.53 13.49 -5.17
C ILE A 472 20.91 14.90 -5.20
N LEU A 473 20.11 15.19 -6.23
CA LEU A 473 19.46 16.50 -6.39
C LEU A 473 18.56 16.82 -5.19
N TYR A 474 17.73 15.86 -4.76
CA TYR A 474 16.86 16.06 -3.61
C TYR A 474 17.65 16.25 -2.32
N ALA A 475 18.69 15.42 -2.09
CA ALA A 475 19.55 15.51 -0.90
C ALA A 475 20.18 16.91 -0.75
N ASP A 476 20.76 17.41 -1.83
CA ASP A 476 21.47 18.70 -1.81
C ASP A 476 20.48 19.86 -1.69
N THR A 477 19.32 19.77 -2.35
CA THR A 477 18.24 20.77 -2.25
C THR A 477 17.69 20.90 -0.83
N ILE A 478 17.34 19.79 -0.17
CA ILE A 478 16.81 19.86 1.20
C ILE A 478 17.86 20.35 2.19
N TRP A 479 19.14 20.04 1.95
CA TRP A 479 20.22 20.45 2.84
C TRP A 479 20.49 21.96 2.75
N GLU A 480 20.59 22.51 1.54
CA GLU A 480 20.70 23.96 1.34
C GLU A 480 19.54 24.71 1.99
N ARG A 481 18.31 24.17 1.86
CA ARG A 481 17.11 24.79 2.41
C ARG A 481 17.05 24.66 3.93
N TYR A 482 17.47 23.51 4.49
CA TYR A 482 17.62 23.31 5.93
C TYR A 482 18.60 24.32 6.55
N LEU A 483 19.75 24.55 5.92
CA LEU A 483 20.76 25.50 6.39
C LEU A 483 20.30 26.96 6.37
N LYS A 484 19.31 27.32 5.53
CA LYS A 484 18.72 28.68 5.51
C LYS A 484 17.66 28.89 6.58
N ILE A 485 17.04 27.82 7.09
CA ILE A 485 15.96 27.87 8.07
C ILE A 485 16.49 27.69 9.50
N LYS A 486 17.63 27.03 9.65
CA LYS A 486 18.36 26.87 10.92
C LYS A 486 19.12 28.15 11.27
#